data_AF-A0A3M0ZHJ9-F1
#
_entry.id   AF-A0A3M0ZHJ9-F1
#
_cell.length_a   1.000
_cell.length_b   1.000
_cell.length_c   1.000
_cell.angle_alpha   90.00
_cell.angle_beta   90.00
_cell.angle_gamma   90.00
#
_symmetry.space_group_name_H-M   'P 1'
#
loop_
_entity.id
_entity.type
_entity.pdbx_description
1 polymer ?
#
loop_
_entity_poly.entity_id
_entity_poly.type
_entity_poly.pdbx_seq_one_letter_code
_entity_poly.pdbx_strand_id
1 'polypeptide(L)'
;MQNLKIVFWSSLFIMLTASAQTDRLTVKVDCTHQKQVIDGFGACSAWYPHRMMMVMPESQRQAILDFLFSPEKGIGCSILR
;
A
#
# COMPACT_ATOMS: atom_id res chain seq x y z
N MET A 1 -47.49 19.50 36.04
CA MET A 1 -46.54 18.37 36.27
C MET A 1 -46.17 17.58 35.01
N GLN A 2 -46.87 17.70 33.87
CA GLN A 2 -46.50 17.03 32.61
C GLN A 2 -45.23 17.63 31.95
N ASN A 3 -45.07 18.95 31.97
CA ASN A 3 -43.93 19.63 31.33
C ASN A 3 -42.57 19.29 31.98
N LEU A 4 -42.56 19.00 33.29
CA LEU A 4 -41.35 18.59 34.01
C LEU A 4 -40.88 17.18 33.62
N LYS A 5 -41.83 16.28 33.29
CA LYS A 5 -41.52 14.95 32.76
C LYS A 5 -40.96 15.05 31.34
N ILE A 6 -41.51 15.90 30.49
CA ILE A 6 -41.02 16.08 29.11
C ILE A 6 -39.56 16.58 29.09
N VAL A 7 -39.20 17.54 29.94
CA VAL A 7 -37.83 18.05 30.07
C VAL A 7 -36.88 16.98 30.63
N PHE A 8 -37.34 16.17 31.58
CA PHE A 8 -36.53 15.09 32.16
C PHE A 8 -36.24 13.98 31.14
N TRP A 9 -37.22 13.65 30.29
CA TRP A 9 -37.08 12.63 29.25
C TRP A 9 -36.30 13.12 28.03
N SER A 10 -36.40 14.40 27.66
CA SER A 10 -35.57 14.99 26.59
C SER A 10 -34.10 15.11 26.99
N SER A 11 -33.81 15.38 28.26
CA SER A 11 -32.45 15.43 28.79
C SER A 11 -31.77 14.06 28.80
N LEU A 12 -32.53 12.98 29.07
CA LEU A 12 -32.05 11.60 29.02
C LEU A 12 -31.71 11.17 27.58
N PHE A 13 -32.46 11.65 26.59
CA PHE A 13 -32.25 11.32 25.18
C PHE A 13 -30.96 11.96 24.61
N ILE A 14 -30.56 13.14 25.11
CA ILE A 14 -29.33 13.83 24.68
C ILE A 14 -28.07 13.14 25.24
N MET A 15 -28.15 12.41 26.36
CA MET A 15 -27.04 11.61 26.87
C MET A 15 -26.85 10.26 26.13
N LEU A 16 -27.83 9.81 25.35
CA LEU A 16 -27.78 8.51 24.66
C LEU A 16 -27.12 8.59 23.26
N THR A 17 -26.60 9.75 22.86
CA THR A 17 -25.69 9.87 21.72
C THR A 17 -24.25 9.77 22.23
N ALA A 18 -23.92 8.66 22.89
CA ALA A 18 -22.53 8.30 23.12
C ALA A 18 -21.89 8.14 21.72
N SER A 19 -20.84 8.92 21.44
CA SER A 19 -20.17 8.90 20.15
C SER A 19 -19.71 7.48 19.85
N ALA A 20 -20.11 6.93 18.70
CA ALA A 20 -19.53 5.70 18.18
C ALA A 20 -18.05 5.95 17.91
N GLN A 21 -17.19 5.60 18.86
CA GLN A 21 -15.74 5.63 18.71
C GLN A 21 -15.40 4.62 17.60
N THR A 22 -15.10 5.13 16.41
CA THR A 22 -14.62 4.28 15.32
C THR A 22 -13.19 3.86 15.65
N ASP A 23 -12.96 2.57 15.84
CA ASP A 23 -11.61 2.04 16.02
C ASP A 23 -10.79 2.32 14.76
N ARG A 24 -9.93 3.34 14.86
CA ARG A 24 -9.08 3.79 13.76
C ARG A 24 -7.74 3.06 13.83
N LEU A 25 -7.53 2.12 12.91
CA LEU A 25 -6.22 1.51 12.72
C LEU A 25 -5.18 2.60 12.41
N THR A 26 -4.16 2.68 13.26
CA THR A 26 -3.06 3.63 13.11
C THR A 26 -1.74 2.87 13.06
N VAL A 27 -0.97 3.06 11.97
CA VAL A 27 0.37 2.51 11.82
C VAL A 27 1.39 3.58 12.22
N LYS A 28 2.29 3.25 13.15
CA LYS A 28 3.40 4.12 13.55
C LYS A 28 4.70 3.58 12.96
N VAL A 29 5.45 4.43 12.28
CA VAL A 29 6.79 4.12 11.77
C VAL A 29 7.81 4.82 12.66
N ASP A 30 8.74 4.05 13.23
CA ASP A 30 9.82 4.58 14.07
C ASP A 30 11.17 4.41 13.36
N CYS A 31 11.69 5.53 12.84
CA CYS A 31 12.94 5.57 12.09
C CYS A 31 14.19 5.51 12.98
N THR A 32 14.07 5.54 14.31
CA THR A 32 15.21 5.44 15.23
C THR A 32 15.68 4.00 15.43
N HIS A 33 14.81 3.02 15.12
CA HIS A 33 15.09 1.59 15.26
C HIS A 33 15.43 0.96 13.91
N GLN A 34 16.70 1.00 13.53
CA GLN A 34 17.17 0.38 12.28
C GLN A 34 17.16 -1.16 12.36
N LYS A 35 16.88 -1.82 11.23
CA LYS A 35 16.87 -3.28 11.07
C LYS A 35 17.81 -3.69 9.93
N GLN A 36 17.48 -4.73 9.18
CA GLN A 36 18.29 -5.15 8.03
C GLN A 36 18.28 -4.09 6.93
N VAL A 37 19.39 -4.02 6.20
CA VAL A 37 19.46 -3.32 4.91
C VAL A 37 18.95 -4.27 3.83
N ILE A 38 18.14 -3.75 2.92
CA ILE A 38 17.64 -4.51 1.78
C ILE A 38 18.54 -4.20 0.59
N ASP A 39 19.24 -5.20 0.09
CA ASP A 39 20.15 -5.06 -1.06
C ASP A 39 19.40 -4.80 -2.37
N GLY A 40 18.20 -5.37 -2.51
CA GLY A 40 17.41 -5.19 -3.71
C GLY A 40 16.27 -6.19 -3.87
N PHE A 41 15.51 -5.98 -4.95
CA PHE A 41 14.47 -6.88 -5.41
C PHE A 41 14.74 -7.21 -6.88
N GLY A 42 14.40 -8.43 -7.28
CA GLY A 42 14.79 -8.92 -8.59
C GLY A 42 13.85 -9.94 -9.19
N ALA A 43 14.14 -10.25 -10.45
CA ALA A 43 13.50 -11.31 -11.20
C ALA A 43 14.50 -12.43 -11.48
N CYS A 44 13.97 -13.60 -11.86
CA CYS A 44 14.80 -14.66 -12.42
C CYS A 44 14.58 -14.78 -13.92
N SER A 45 15.64 -15.09 -14.65
CA SER A 45 15.56 -15.44 -16.07
C SER A 45 15.65 -16.96 -16.24
N ALA A 46 14.51 -17.61 -16.38
CA ALA A 46 14.47 -18.98 -16.89
C ALA A 46 14.54 -18.95 -18.43
N TRP A 47 15.01 -20.03 -19.05
CA TRP A 47 15.44 -20.04 -20.46
C TRP A 47 14.40 -19.58 -21.49
N TYR A 48 13.11 -19.63 -21.15
CA TYR A 48 12.00 -19.30 -22.04
C TYR A 48 11.83 -17.79 -22.29
N PRO A 49 11.76 -16.91 -21.25
CA PRO A 49 11.73 -15.46 -21.45
C PRO A 49 12.86 -14.92 -22.33
N HIS A 50 14.08 -15.44 -22.18
CA HIS A 50 15.22 -15.01 -23.00
C HIS A 50 15.03 -15.33 -24.49
N ARG A 51 14.54 -16.54 -24.83
CA ARG A 51 14.26 -16.91 -26.22
C ARG A 51 13.12 -16.09 -26.84
N MET A 52 12.11 -15.74 -26.05
CA MET A 52 11.02 -14.88 -26.49
C MET A 52 11.51 -13.45 -26.77
N MET A 53 12.40 -12.91 -25.93
CA MET A 53 12.97 -11.58 -26.16
C MET A 53 13.79 -11.51 -27.45
N MET A 54 14.55 -12.55 -27.81
CA MET A 54 15.38 -12.53 -29.02
C MET A 54 14.60 -12.35 -30.33
N VAL A 55 13.37 -12.87 -30.40
CA VAL A 55 12.52 -12.80 -31.61
C VAL A 55 11.60 -11.56 -31.62
N MET A 56 11.55 -10.80 -30.54
CA MET A 56 10.76 -9.56 -30.48
C MET A 56 11.41 -8.42 -31.27
N PRO A 57 10.63 -7.44 -31.75
CA PRO A 57 11.15 -6.17 -32.22
C PRO A 57 11.96 -5.44 -31.13
N GLU A 58 12.97 -4.68 -31.53
CA GLU A 58 13.84 -3.95 -30.60
C GLU A 58 13.07 -2.98 -29.70
N SER A 59 12.09 -2.27 -30.24
CA SER A 59 11.24 -1.36 -29.48
C SER A 59 10.48 -2.07 -28.35
N GLN A 60 10.02 -3.30 -28.58
CA GLN A 60 9.30 -4.09 -27.58
C GLN A 60 10.24 -4.65 -26.52
N ARG A 61 11.44 -5.13 -26.92
CA ARG A 61 12.48 -5.52 -25.96
C ARG A 61 12.84 -4.37 -25.04
N GLN A 62 13.07 -3.18 -25.61
CA GLN A 62 13.44 -2.01 -24.82
C GLN A 62 12.32 -1.61 -23.87
N ALA A 63 11.06 -1.65 -24.29
CA ALA A 63 9.93 -1.37 -23.40
C ALA A 63 9.87 -2.34 -22.20
N ILE A 64 10.15 -3.63 -22.42
CA ILE A 64 10.20 -4.63 -21.34
C ILE A 64 11.38 -4.36 -20.40
N LEU A 65 12.56 -4.04 -20.94
CA LEU A 65 13.74 -3.73 -20.14
C LEU A 65 13.56 -2.45 -19.33
N ASP A 66 13.00 -1.40 -19.93
CA ASP A 66 12.65 -0.15 -19.24
C ASP A 66 11.65 -0.43 -18.12
N PHE A 67 10.61 -1.21 -18.39
CA PHE A 67 9.62 -1.56 -17.36
C PHE A 67 10.24 -2.35 -16.19
N LEU A 68 11.11 -3.31 -16.45
CA LEU A 68 11.67 -4.16 -15.40
C LEU A 68 12.80 -3.49 -14.62
N PHE A 69 13.71 -2.80 -15.30
CA PHE A 69 14.99 -2.39 -14.71
C PHE A 69 15.19 -0.87 -14.65
N SER A 70 14.37 -0.05 -15.32
CA SER A 70 14.48 1.40 -15.14
C SER A 70 13.99 1.79 -13.74
N PRO A 71 14.79 2.53 -12.96
CA PRO A 71 14.34 3.07 -11.68
C PRO A 71 13.36 4.24 -11.85
N GLU A 72 13.31 4.85 -13.04
CA GLU A 72 12.48 6.03 -13.31
C GLU A 72 11.20 5.68 -14.07
N LYS A 73 11.27 4.72 -15.00
CA LYS A 73 10.14 4.37 -15.89
C LYS A 73 9.44 3.07 -15.51
N GLY A 74 10.01 2.31 -14.58
CA GLY A 74 9.64 0.93 -14.31
C GLY A 74 9.59 0.58 -12.83
N ILE A 75 9.59 -0.72 -12.54
CA ILE A 75 9.56 -1.26 -11.17
C ILE A 75 10.95 -1.30 -10.52
N GLY A 76 12.01 -0.94 -11.26
CA GLY A 76 13.35 -0.77 -10.74
C GLY A 76 13.97 -2.02 -10.11
N CYS A 77 13.79 -3.20 -10.72
CA CYS A 77 14.51 -4.40 -10.28
C CYS A 77 16.02 -4.14 -10.28
N SER A 78 16.67 -4.41 -9.15
CA SER A 78 18.10 -4.21 -8.97
C SER A 78 18.89 -5.53 -8.94
N ILE A 79 18.18 -6.67 -8.98
CA ILE A 79 18.77 -8.01 -8.97
C ILE A 79 18.21 -8.82 -10.16
N LEU A 80 19.06 -9.59 -10.83
CA LEU A 80 18.69 -10.59 -11.84
C LEU A 80 19.39 -11.91 -11.51
N ARG A 81 18.63 -13.02 -11.49
CA ARG A 81 19.13 -14.35 -11.18
C ARG A 81 18.87 -15.38 -12.28
#